data_AF-A0AAU9R042-F1
#
_entry.id   AF-A0AAU9R042-F1
#
_cell.length_a   1.000
_cell.length_b   1.000
_cell.length_c   1.000
_cell.angle_alpha   90.00
_cell.angle_beta   90.00
_cell.angle_gamma   90.00
#
_symmetry.space_group_name_H-M   'P 1'
#
loop_
_entity.id
_entity.type
_entity.pdbx_description
1 polymer ?
#
loop_
_entity_poly.entity_id
_entity_poly.type
_entity_poly.pdbx_seq_one_letter_code
_entity_poly.pdbx_strand_id
1 'polypeptide(L)'
;MALTQMQVIQSLGDAMAWFERELNWGVPPTELRHLSGRIGELYAALITNGQMATEVNQKGYDVVGMNGEQISVKTTAMMGQSGHISFNPNTLSKVDRVIVLRINTEEMQIETLLNEPVAIASNLMSQENSSGKVTIALSKLLTPQKNQQEIPTLKAVSFPPYEIVELENGTIQVLSSGELIAPAKPILREVAEHFGINVLNANGNAHNTRQLGSLVIRAIQSK
;
A
#
# COMPACT_ATOMS: atom_id res chain seq x y z
N MET A 1 -19.46 -1.51 21.18
CA MET A 1 -20.16 -0.45 20.41
C MET A 1 -19.49 -0.36 19.04
N ALA A 2 -20.26 -0.25 17.96
CA ALA A 2 -19.71 -0.05 16.63
C ALA A 2 -18.99 1.32 16.56
N LEU A 3 -17.87 1.39 15.84
CA LEU A 3 -17.13 2.65 15.66
C LEU A 3 -17.83 3.48 14.57
N THR A 4 -17.88 4.79 14.74
CA THR A 4 -18.26 5.67 13.63
C THR A 4 -17.18 5.65 12.55
N GLN A 5 -17.54 5.99 11.31
CA GLN A 5 -16.56 6.11 10.22
C GLN A 5 -15.43 7.10 10.57
N MET A 6 -15.75 8.20 11.28
CA MET A 6 -14.77 9.15 11.77
C MET A 6 -13.76 8.50 12.73
N GLN A 7 -14.24 7.66 13.65
CA GLN A 7 -13.37 6.92 14.58
C GLN A 7 -12.50 5.88 13.86
N VAL A 8 -13.01 5.22 12.81
CA VAL A 8 -12.21 4.31 11.97
C VAL A 8 -11.08 5.09 11.26
N ILE A 9 -11.39 6.24 10.68
CA ILE A 9 -10.40 7.11 10.01
C ILE A 9 -9.33 7.58 11.00
N GLN A 10 -9.73 8.07 12.18
CA GLN A 10 -8.79 8.50 13.21
C GLN A 10 -7.91 7.34 13.69
N SER A 11 -8.51 6.19 13.99
CA SER A 11 -7.77 4.99 14.42
C SER A 11 -6.77 4.53 13.36
N LEU A 12 -7.15 4.59 12.08
CA LEU A 12 -6.24 4.27 10.98
C LEU A 12 -5.08 5.26 10.90
N GLY A 13 -5.35 6.56 11.02
CA GLY A 13 -4.33 7.60 11.06
C GLY A 13 -3.34 7.41 12.20
N ASP A 14 -3.85 7.14 13.41
CA ASP A 14 -3.02 6.89 14.60
C ASP A 14 -2.15 5.63 14.43
N ALA A 15 -2.73 4.55 13.90
CA ALA A 15 -2.00 3.30 13.65
C ALA A 15 -0.89 3.49 12.59
N MET A 16 -1.17 4.22 11.52
CA MET A 16 -0.18 4.57 10.49
C MET A 16 0.94 5.44 11.05
N ALA A 17 0.60 6.44 11.88
CA ALA A 17 1.60 7.30 12.53
C ALA A 17 2.46 6.54 13.56
N TRP A 18 1.91 5.53 14.24
CA TRP A 18 2.70 4.65 15.10
C TRP A 18 3.60 3.73 14.27
N PHE A 19 3.09 3.16 13.18
CA PHE A 19 3.86 2.32 12.26
C PHE A 19 5.04 3.07 11.66
N GLU A 20 4.84 4.33 11.21
CA GLU A 20 5.94 5.18 10.73
C GLU A 20 7.03 5.37 11.79
N ARG A 21 6.64 5.62 13.05
CA ARG A 21 7.60 5.80 14.16
C ARG A 21 8.44 4.56 14.43
N GLU A 22 7.84 3.38 14.46
CA GLU A 22 8.55 2.10 14.63
C GLU A 22 9.57 1.88 13.50
N LEU A 23 9.19 2.18 12.25
CA LEU A 23 10.11 2.11 11.11
C LEU A 23 11.27 3.09 11.24
N ASN A 24 11.02 4.31 11.70
CA ASN A 24 12.06 5.32 11.92
C ASN A 24 13.03 4.93 13.04
N TRP A 25 12.59 4.12 14.00
CA TRP A 25 13.46 3.51 15.00
C TRP A 25 14.24 2.29 14.48
N GLY A 26 14.04 1.91 13.21
CA GLY A 26 14.75 0.82 12.56
C GLY A 26 14.10 -0.56 12.78
N VAL A 27 12.87 -0.62 13.29
CA VAL A 27 12.17 -1.90 13.46
C VAL A 27 11.80 -2.46 12.08
N PRO A 28 12.20 -3.71 11.76
CA PRO A 28 11.85 -4.31 10.48
C PRO A 28 10.32 -4.42 10.29
N PRO A 29 9.77 -4.09 9.11
CA PRO A 29 8.32 -4.16 8.86
C PRO A 29 7.72 -5.55 9.13
N THR A 30 8.53 -6.60 8.96
CA THR A 30 8.13 -8.00 9.18
C THR A 30 7.90 -8.36 10.64
N GLU A 31 8.36 -7.53 11.58
CA GLU A 31 8.14 -7.67 13.03
C GLU A 31 6.86 -6.95 13.48
N LEU A 32 6.39 -5.96 12.70
CA LEU A 32 5.20 -5.16 12.98
C LEU A 32 3.90 -5.84 12.48
N ARG A 33 3.82 -7.18 12.55
CA ARG A 33 2.71 -7.95 11.95
C ARG A 33 1.36 -7.61 12.56
N HIS A 34 1.30 -7.47 13.88
CA HIS A 34 0.06 -7.12 14.59
C HIS A 34 -0.44 -5.74 14.19
N LEU A 35 0.46 -4.75 14.15
CA LEU A 35 0.14 -3.39 13.75
C LEU A 35 -0.27 -3.32 12.27
N SER A 36 0.46 -4.01 11.39
CA SER A 36 0.12 -4.13 9.97
C SER A 36 -1.25 -4.79 9.76
N GLY A 37 -1.56 -5.85 10.53
CA GLY A 37 -2.87 -6.49 10.53
C GLY A 37 -3.96 -5.49 10.90
N ARG A 38 -3.76 -4.75 12.00
CA ARG A 38 -4.72 -3.75 12.47
C ARG A 38 -4.95 -2.61 11.48
N ILE A 39 -3.88 -2.10 10.87
CA ILE A 39 -3.96 -1.09 9.80
C ILE A 39 -4.81 -1.61 8.64
N GLY A 40 -4.58 -2.86 8.23
CA GLY A 40 -5.35 -3.47 7.16
C GLY A 40 -6.82 -3.66 7.49
N GLU A 41 -7.15 -4.11 8.69
CA GLU A 41 -8.53 -4.23 9.17
C GLU A 41 -9.26 -2.88 9.12
N LEU A 42 -8.62 -1.83 9.64
CA LEU A 42 -9.16 -0.47 9.67
C LEU A 42 -9.35 0.08 8.24
N TYR A 43 -8.37 -0.13 7.36
CA TYR A 43 -8.47 0.28 5.96
C TYR A 43 -9.56 -0.50 5.20
N ALA A 44 -9.66 -1.81 5.42
CA ALA A 44 -10.71 -2.64 4.84
C ALA A 44 -12.11 -2.19 5.31
N ALA A 45 -12.27 -1.89 6.60
CA ALA A 45 -13.51 -1.32 7.13
C ALA A 45 -13.82 0.03 6.46
N LEU A 46 -12.82 0.89 6.26
CA LEU A 46 -12.99 2.18 5.60
C LEU A 46 -13.47 2.03 4.14
N ILE A 47 -12.78 1.24 3.31
CA ILE A 47 -13.10 1.13 1.87
C ILE A 47 -14.39 0.37 1.58
N THR A 48 -14.87 -0.43 2.54
CA THR A 48 -16.14 -1.19 2.42
C THR A 48 -17.30 -0.50 3.13
N ASN A 49 -17.07 0.70 3.69
CA ASN A 49 -17.97 1.39 4.61
C ASN A 49 -18.50 0.46 5.72
N GLY A 50 -17.66 -0.48 6.14
CA GLY A 50 -17.98 -1.53 7.07
C GLY A 50 -17.61 -1.21 8.51
N GLN A 51 -17.57 -2.27 9.32
CA GLN A 51 -17.14 -2.26 10.71
C GLN A 51 -16.17 -3.41 10.96
N MET A 52 -15.24 -3.23 11.88
CA MET A 52 -14.47 -4.37 12.40
C MET A 52 -15.41 -5.33 13.12
N ALA A 53 -15.08 -6.62 13.11
CA ALA A 53 -15.86 -7.65 13.81
C ALA A 53 -16.07 -7.28 15.28
N THR A 54 -17.29 -7.50 15.78
CA THR A 54 -17.72 -7.05 17.12
C THR A 54 -17.11 -7.84 18.26
N GLU A 55 -16.69 -9.08 18.01
CA GLU A 55 -16.04 -9.95 19.01
C GLU A 55 -14.52 -9.97 18.82
N VAL A 56 -13.81 -9.84 19.95
CA VAL A 56 -12.36 -10.05 20.00
C VAL A 56 -12.09 -11.54 19.73
N ASN A 57 -11.37 -11.85 18.65
CA ASN A 57 -11.13 -13.21 18.12
C ASN A 57 -12.32 -13.87 17.42
N GLN A 58 -13.15 -13.10 16.72
CA GLN A 58 -14.15 -13.63 15.80
C GLN A 58 -13.50 -14.64 14.83
N LYS A 59 -14.06 -15.86 14.76
CA LYS A 59 -13.49 -16.93 13.93
C LYS A 59 -13.88 -16.77 12.47
N GLY A 60 -12.98 -16.19 11.69
CA GLY A 60 -12.90 -16.40 10.24
C GLY A 60 -12.96 -15.14 9.38
N TYR A 61 -13.59 -14.07 9.88
CA TYR A 61 -13.63 -12.76 9.25
C TYR A 61 -13.18 -11.67 10.22
N ASP A 62 -12.66 -10.59 9.65
CA ASP A 62 -12.07 -9.48 10.39
C ASP A 62 -12.95 -8.21 10.28
N VAL A 63 -13.67 -8.07 9.16
CA VAL A 63 -14.53 -6.92 8.85
C VAL A 63 -15.88 -7.41 8.34
N VAL A 64 -16.94 -6.67 8.69
CA VAL A 64 -18.28 -6.80 8.10
C VAL A 64 -18.52 -5.56 7.24
N GLY A 65 -18.67 -5.74 5.93
CA GLY A 65 -18.92 -4.64 5.00
C GLY A 65 -20.31 -4.02 5.17
N MET A 66 -20.55 -2.87 4.52
CA MET A 66 -21.85 -2.17 4.58
C MET A 66 -23.05 -3.07 4.24
N ASN A 67 -22.86 -4.02 3.30
CA ASN A 67 -23.90 -4.95 2.85
C ASN A 67 -24.01 -6.22 3.73
N GLY A 68 -23.30 -6.29 4.86
CA GLY A 68 -23.28 -7.47 5.76
C GLY A 68 -22.32 -8.58 5.34
N GLU A 69 -21.58 -8.39 4.25
CA GLU A 69 -20.57 -9.34 3.77
C GLU A 69 -19.44 -9.55 4.79
N GLN A 70 -19.08 -10.80 5.04
CA GLN A 70 -17.99 -11.17 5.93
C GLN A 70 -16.67 -11.18 5.15
N ILE A 71 -15.71 -10.39 5.63
CA ILE A 71 -14.47 -10.11 4.89
C ILE A 71 -13.27 -10.60 5.71
N SER A 72 -12.44 -11.45 5.09
CA SER A 72 -11.11 -11.74 5.63
C SER A 72 -10.07 -10.80 5.06
N VAL A 73 -9.25 -10.22 5.94
CA VAL A 73 -8.21 -9.27 5.60
C VAL A 73 -6.84 -9.90 5.83
N LYS A 74 -5.94 -9.71 4.87
CA LYS A 74 -4.51 -10.06 5.01
C LYS A 74 -3.66 -8.87 4.63
N THR A 75 -2.79 -8.46 5.54
CA THR A 75 -1.84 -7.37 5.30
C THR A 75 -0.43 -7.92 5.25
N THR A 76 0.36 -7.42 4.29
CA THR A 76 1.80 -7.67 4.22
C THR A 76 2.55 -6.34 4.13
N ALA A 77 3.76 -6.31 4.67
CA ALA A 77 4.72 -5.22 4.45
C ALA A 77 5.89 -5.66 3.54
N MET A 78 5.77 -6.84 2.91
CA MET A 78 6.79 -7.33 1.97
C MET A 78 6.66 -6.61 0.62
N MET A 79 7.74 -5.98 0.16
CA MET A 79 7.76 -5.21 -1.08
C MET A 79 8.07 -6.03 -2.34
N GLY A 80 8.74 -7.18 -2.19
CA GLY A 80 9.12 -8.04 -3.30
C GLY A 80 8.00 -8.90 -3.87
N GLN A 81 8.27 -9.52 -5.02
CA GLN A 81 7.41 -10.56 -5.60
C GLN A 81 7.57 -11.92 -4.92
N SER A 82 8.63 -12.09 -4.14
CA SER A 82 8.90 -13.28 -3.35
C SER A 82 8.04 -13.29 -2.09
N GLY A 83 7.32 -14.38 -1.88
CA GLY A 83 6.47 -14.57 -0.71
C GLY A 83 5.09 -15.09 -1.06
N HIS A 84 4.34 -15.40 -0.02
CA HIS A 84 3.02 -15.98 -0.14
C HIS A 84 2.12 -15.49 0.99
N ILE A 85 0.86 -15.23 0.66
CA ILE A 85 -0.18 -14.92 1.62
C ILE A 85 -0.90 -16.21 1.99
N SER A 86 -0.89 -16.56 3.27
CA SER A 86 -1.46 -17.80 3.76
C SER A 86 -2.89 -17.59 4.25
N PHE A 87 -3.78 -18.50 3.88
CA PHE A 87 -5.15 -18.59 4.36
C PHE A 87 -5.38 -19.93 5.05
N ASN A 88 -6.27 -19.95 6.04
CA ASN A 88 -6.72 -21.18 6.68
C ASN A 88 -7.99 -21.67 5.94
N PRO A 89 -7.94 -22.83 5.27
CA PRO A 89 -9.07 -23.38 4.53
C PRO A 89 -10.33 -23.54 5.41
N ASN A 90 -10.14 -23.90 6.68
CA ASN A 90 -11.23 -24.13 7.64
C ASN A 90 -12.05 -22.87 7.96
N THR A 91 -11.49 -21.68 7.72
CA THR A 91 -12.17 -20.40 7.92
C THR A 91 -12.53 -19.72 6.61
N LEU A 92 -11.94 -20.14 5.49
CA LEU A 92 -12.19 -19.50 4.20
C LEU A 92 -13.62 -19.73 3.71
N SER A 93 -14.24 -20.86 4.06
CA SER A 93 -15.66 -21.13 3.77
C SER A 93 -16.64 -20.27 4.58
N LYS A 94 -16.14 -19.48 5.55
CA LYS A 94 -16.96 -18.63 6.42
C LYS A 94 -16.91 -17.17 6.01
N VAL A 95 -16.30 -16.83 4.88
CA VAL A 95 -16.20 -15.43 4.43
C VAL A 95 -16.69 -15.32 3.00
N ASP A 96 -17.25 -14.16 2.67
CA ASP A 96 -17.78 -13.86 1.34
C ASP A 96 -16.69 -13.25 0.45
N ARG A 97 -15.77 -12.49 1.05
CA ARG A 97 -14.74 -11.71 0.35
C ARG A 97 -13.38 -11.82 1.03
N VAL A 98 -12.33 -11.73 0.22
CA VAL A 98 -10.94 -11.63 0.69
C VAL A 98 -10.35 -10.32 0.20
N ILE A 99 -9.74 -9.58 1.14
CA ILE A 99 -8.97 -8.39 0.84
C ILE A 99 -7.51 -8.64 1.23
N VAL A 100 -6.59 -8.48 0.28
CA VAL A 100 -5.15 -8.51 0.51
C VAL A 100 -4.59 -7.11 0.31
N LEU A 101 -3.90 -6.60 1.32
CA LEU A 101 -3.33 -5.27 1.36
C LEU A 101 -1.81 -5.36 1.51
N ARG A 102 -1.10 -4.39 0.90
CA ARG A 102 0.32 -4.16 1.12
C ARG A 102 0.54 -2.79 1.72
N ILE A 103 1.31 -2.72 2.81
CA ILE A 103 1.82 -1.45 3.33
C ILE A 103 3.15 -1.20 2.63
N ASN A 104 3.17 -0.23 1.72
CA ASN A 104 4.38 0.25 1.07
C ASN A 104 5.13 1.16 2.04
N THR A 105 6.21 0.66 2.62
CA THR A 105 6.99 1.36 3.64
C THR A 105 7.89 2.46 3.07
N GLU A 106 8.12 2.48 1.75
CA GLU A 106 8.92 3.52 1.10
C GLU A 106 8.07 4.75 0.76
N GLU A 107 6.83 4.51 0.31
CA GLU A 107 5.87 5.56 -0.04
C GLU A 107 4.92 5.93 1.11
N MET A 108 4.91 5.12 2.18
CA MET A 108 4.00 5.20 3.32
C MET A 108 2.53 5.18 2.90
N GLN A 109 2.18 4.20 2.06
CA GLN A 109 0.85 4.03 1.48
C GLN A 109 0.33 2.61 1.65
N ILE A 110 -1.01 2.46 1.65
CA ILE A 110 -1.68 1.17 1.63
C ILE A 110 -2.11 0.89 0.20
N GLU A 111 -1.66 -0.24 -0.34
CA GLU A 111 -1.97 -0.70 -1.68
C GLU A 111 -2.92 -1.90 -1.61
N THR A 112 -3.95 -1.89 -2.44
CA THR A 112 -4.88 -3.03 -2.54
C THR A 112 -4.34 -4.02 -3.57
N LEU A 113 -3.89 -5.19 -3.12
CA LEU A 113 -3.37 -6.25 -3.96
C LEU A 113 -4.46 -7.21 -4.44
N LEU A 114 -5.51 -7.41 -3.63
CA LEU A 114 -6.68 -8.20 -3.97
C LEU A 114 -7.88 -7.63 -3.22
N ASN A 115 -9.03 -7.53 -3.89
CA ASN A 115 -10.29 -7.18 -3.26
C ASN A 115 -11.41 -7.88 -4.03
N GLU A 116 -11.59 -9.18 -3.77
CA GLU A 116 -12.40 -10.05 -4.60
C GLU A 116 -13.23 -11.04 -3.75
N PRO A 117 -14.41 -11.48 -4.24
CA PRO A 117 -15.15 -12.59 -3.63
C PRO A 117 -14.27 -13.84 -3.47
N VAL A 118 -14.54 -14.65 -2.45
CA VAL A 118 -13.78 -15.89 -2.19
C VAL A 118 -13.73 -16.79 -3.41
N ALA A 119 -14.84 -16.92 -4.14
CA ALA A 119 -14.91 -17.74 -5.36
C ALA A 119 -13.87 -17.35 -6.42
N ILE A 120 -13.55 -16.05 -6.53
CA ILE A 120 -12.53 -15.54 -7.46
C ILE A 120 -11.14 -15.71 -6.85
N ALA A 121 -10.98 -15.34 -5.57
CA ALA A 121 -9.71 -15.44 -4.86
C ALA A 121 -9.17 -16.89 -4.80
N SER A 122 -10.05 -17.87 -4.64
CA SER A 122 -9.71 -19.30 -4.61
C SER A 122 -9.05 -19.79 -5.90
N ASN A 123 -9.33 -19.19 -7.06
CA ASN A 123 -8.68 -19.54 -8.32
C ASN A 123 -7.20 -19.16 -8.34
N LEU A 124 -6.78 -18.21 -7.51
CA LEU A 124 -5.38 -17.79 -7.38
C LEU A 124 -4.60 -18.63 -6.36
N MET A 125 -5.31 -19.35 -5.48
CA MET A 125 -4.74 -20.14 -4.39
C MET A 125 -4.07 -21.42 -4.88
N SER A 126 -3.02 -21.83 -4.19
CA SER A 126 -2.39 -23.14 -4.34
C SER A 126 -3.26 -24.25 -3.73
N GLN A 127 -2.92 -25.50 -4.02
CA GLN A 127 -3.35 -26.62 -3.20
C GLN A 127 -2.85 -26.46 -1.75
N GLU A 128 -3.49 -27.18 -0.82
CA GLU A 128 -3.07 -27.21 0.57
C GLU A 128 -1.61 -27.67 0.68
N ASN A 129 -0.82 -26.88 1.38
CA ASN A 129 0.56 -27.24 1.69
C ASN A 129 0.61 -28.27 2.82
N SER A 130 1.82 -28.75 3.14
CA SER A 130 2.06 -29.73 4.23
C SER A 130 1.60 -29.25 5.62
N SER A 131 1.30 -27.95 5.78
CA SER A 131 0.76 -27.36 7.01
C SER A 131 -0.75 -27.16 7.01
N GLY A 132 -1.46 -27.70 6.00
CA GLY A 132 -2.91 -27.58 5.83
C GLY A 132 -3.39 -26.16 5.50
N LYS A 133 -2.50 -25.32 4.93
CA LYS A 133 -2.82 -23.95 4.52
C LYS A 133 -2.83 -23.83 3.00
N VAL A 134 -3.73 -23.01 2.49
CA VAL A 134 -3.70 -22.58 1.08
C VAL A 134 -3.01 -21.23 0.98
N THR A 135 -2.31 -20.99 -0.13
CA THR A 135 -1.49 -19.79 -0.29
C THR A 135 -1.71 -19.10 -1.61
N ILE A 136 -1.63 -17.77 -1.65
CA ILE A 136 -1.54 -17.00 -2.89
C ILE A 136 -0.12 -16.43 -3.00
N ALA A 137 0.58 -16.74 -4.09
CA ALA A 137 1.89 -16.17 -4.37
C ALA A 137 1.79 -14.66 -4.63
N LEU A 138 2.69 -13.86 -4.05
CA LEU A 138 2.68 -12.41 -4.23
C LEU A 138 2.82 -11.98 -5.68
N SER A 139 3.58 -12.73 -6.50
CA SER A 139 3.69 -12.50 -7.94
C SER A 139 2.35 -12.48 -8.68
N LYS A 140 1.39 -13.33 -8.29
CA LYS A 140 0.04 -13.35 -8.88
C LYS A 140 -0.80 -12.13 -8.51
N LEU A 141 -0.49 -11.49 -7.38
CA LEU A 141 -1.19 -10.32 -6.87
C LEU A 141 -0.58 -8.99 -7.36
N LEU A 142 0.70 -9.01 -7.71
CA LEU A 142 1.44 -7.85 -8.21
C LEU A 142 1.40 -7.72 -9.73
N THR A 143 0.68 -8.60 -10.42
CA THR A 143 0.53 -8.51 -11.88
C THR A 143 -0.26 -7.23 -12.20
N PRO A 144 0.27 -6.32 -13.05
CA PRO A 144 -0.37 -5.03 -13.30
C PRO A 144 -1.79 -5.24 -13.83
N GLN A 145 -2.77 -4.65 -13.14
CA GLN A 145 -4.14 -4.58 -13.65
C GLN A 145 -4.09 -3.84 -14.99
N LYS A 146 -4.53 -4.53 -16.05
CA LYS A 146 -4.45 -4.12 -17.47
C LYS A 146 -5.25 -2.86 -17.85
N ASN A 147 -5.86 -2.17 -16.88
CA ASN A 147 -6.75 -1.03 -17.09
C ASN A 147 -6.28 0.20 -16.31
N GLN A 148 -5.03 0.62 -16.50
CA GLN A 148 -4.67 1.98 -16.12
C GLN A 148 -5.19 2.90 -17.23
N GLN A 149 -6.25 3.65 -16.94
CA GLN A 149 -6.57 4.83 -17.72
C GLN A 149 -5.31 5.71 -17.76
N GLU A 150 -4.98 6.29 -18.91
CA GLU A 150 -3.88 7.26 -19.01
C GLU A 150 -4.20 8.43 -18.07
N ILE A 151 -3.47 8.54 -16.97
CA ILE A 151 -3.65 9.62 -16.01
C ILE A 151 -3.00 10.87 -16.62
N PRO A 152 -3.73 11.99 -16.74
CA PRO A 152 -3.18 13.20 -17.31
C PRO A 152 -1.95 13.72 -16.56
N THR A 153 -1.04 14.34 -17.31
CA THR A 153 0.09 15.08 -16.76
C THR A 153 -0.39 16.39 -16.15
N LEU A 154 -0.05 16.62 -14.87
CA LEU A 154 -0.29 17.88 -14.18
C LEU A 154 0.85 18.87 -14.39
N LYS A 155 2.11 18.40 -14.25
CA LYS A 155 3.32 19.21 -14.47
C LYS A 155 4.41 18.37 -15.11
N ALA A 156 5.22 19.00 -15.95
CA ALA A 156 6.44 18.41 -16.52
C ALA A 156 7.56 19.44 -16.48
N VAL A 157 8.77 19.00 -16.14
CA VAL A 157 9.98 19.82 -16.16
C VAL A 157 11.12 19.05 -16.80
N SER A 158 11.96 19.75 -17.56
CA SER A 158 13.15 19.16 -18.16
C SER A 158 14.38 19.44 -17.28
N PHE A 159 15.14 18.39 -17.00
CA PHE A 159 16.46 18.45 -16.38
C PHE A 159 17.36 17.46 -17.13
N PRO A 160 17.96 17.87 -18.27
CA PRO A 160 18.66 16.94 -19.16
C PRO A 160 19.68 16.05 -18.45
N PRO A 161 19.68 14.73 -18.70
CA PRO A 161 18.93 14.01 -19.73
C PRO A 161 17.50 13.61 -19.35
N TYR A 162 17.03 14.02 -18.18
CA TYR A 162 15.76 13.60 -17.60
C TYR A 162 14.61 14.56 -17.88
N GLU A 163 13.42 13.99 -17.90
CA GLU A 163 12.16 14.71 -17.78
C GLU A 163 11.43 14.20 -16.53
N ILE A 164 10.99 15.11 -15.67
CA ILE A 164 10.30 14.77 -14.43
C ILE A 164 8.85 15.21 -14.56
N VAL A 165 7.93 14.25 -14.40
CA VAL A 165 6.51 14.42 -14.65
C VAL A 165 5.73 14.12 -13.37
N GLU A 166 4.83 15.03 -12.99
CA GLU A 166 3.82 14.85 -11.95
C GLU A 166 2.46 14.62 -12.63
N LEU A 167 1.83 13.48 -12.35
CA LEU A 167 0.49 13.13 -12.83
C LEU A 167 -0.58 13.67 -11.88
N GLU A 168 -1.84 13.76 -12.33
CA GLU A 168 -2.95 14.29 -11.51
C GLU A 168 -3.18 13.55 -10.19
N ASN A 169 -2.85 12.25 -10.12
CA ASN A 169 -2.96 11.48 -8.87
C ASN A 169 -1.74 11.63 -7.94
N GLY A 170 -0.83 12.56 -8.25
CA GLY A 170 0.40 12.83 -7.50
C GLY A 170 1.52 11.82 -7.73
N THR A 171 1.37 10.88 -8.69
CA THR A 171 2.46 10.00 -9.10
C THR A 171 3.57 10.81 -9.78
N ILE A 172 4.82 10.54 -9.39
CA ILE A 172 6.00 11.13 -10.01
C ILE A 172 6.65 10.09 -10.91
N GLN A 173 6.87 10.49 -12.15
CA GLN A 173 7.59 9.71 -13.17
C GLN A 173 8.86 10.44 -13.55
N VAL A 174 9.91 9.67 -13.82
CA VAL A 174 11.15 10.17 -14.39
C VAL A 174 11.32 9.47 -15.73
N LEU A 175 11.48 10.25 -16.79
CA LEU A 175 11.73 9.76 -18.13
C LEU A 175 13.15 10.12 -18.56
N SER A 176 13.77 9.28 -19.36
CA SER A 176 15.00 9.60 -20.10
C SER A 176 14.76 9.24 -21.56
N SER A 177 14.94 10.20 -22.47
CA SER A 177 14.66 10.00 -23.90
C SER A 177 13.25 9.44 -24.20
N GLY A 178 12.26 9.79 -23.39
CA GLY A 178 10.87 9.30 -23.51
C GLY A 178 10.59 7.93 -22.87
N GLU A 179 11.60 7.25 -22.31
CA GLU A 179 11.42 5.98 -21.61
C GLU A 179 11.30 6.17 -20.10
N LEU A 180 10.33 5.50 -19.47
CA LEU A 180 10.11 5.55 -18.03
C LEU A 180 11.24 4.84 -17.28
N ILE A 181 11.89 5.56 -16.36
CA ILE A 181 12.88 5.02 -15.43
C ILE A 181 12.19 4.64 -14.12
N ALA A 182 12.36 3.38 -13.72
CA ALA A 182 11.92 2.87 -12.43
C ALA A 182 13.08 2.13 -11.72
N PRO A 183 13.32 2.39 -10.42
CA PRO A 183 12.63 3.34 -9.56
C PRO A 183 13.03 4.81 -9.84
N ALA A 184 12.10 5.75 -9.69
CA ALA A 184 12.33 7.18 -9.90
C ALA A 184 13.16 7.84 -8.78
N LYS A 185 13.02 7.36 -7.54
CA LYS A 185 13.55 7.99 -6.32
C LYS A 185 15.08 8.24 -6.32
N PRO A 186 15.94 7.32 -6.82
CA PRO A 186 17.38 7.58 -6.91
C PRO A 186 17.72 8.79 -7.79
N ILE A 187 17.08 8.91 -8.96
CA ILE A 187 17.29 10.05 -9.86
C ILE A 187 16.79 11.34 -9.20
N LEU A 188 15.62 11.31 -8.56
CA LEU A 188 15.10 12.48 -7.84
C LEU A 188 16.06 12.96 -6.73
N ARG A 189 16.81 12.07 -6.08
CA ARG A 189 17.83 12.45 -5.08
C ARG A 189 19.03 13.15 -5.71
N GLU A 190 19.51 12.65 -6.85
CA GLU A 190 20.58 13.29 -7.62
C GLU A 190 20.19 14.71 -8.05
N VAL A 191 18.97 14.86 -8.58
CA VAL A 191 18.46 16.19 -8.96
C VAL A 191 18.28 17.07 -7.73
N ALA A 192 17.75 16.54 -6.62
CA ALA A 192 17.60 17.30 -5.39
C ALA A 192 18.94 17.85 -4.86
N GLU A 193 20.01 17.04 -4.91
CA GLU A 193 21.36 17.46 -4.52
C GLU A 193 21.87 18.61 -5.39
N HIS A 194 21.65 18.56 -6.71
CA HIS A 194 22.02 19.64 -7.62
C HIS A 194 21.35 20.98 -7.30
N PHE A 195 20.12 20.94 -6.76
CA PHE A 195 19.37 22.14 -6.37
C PHE A 195 19.51 22.49 -4.87
N GLY A 196 20.34 21.76 -4.11
CA GLY A 196 20.51 21.99 -2.67
C GLY A 196 19.26 21.69 -1.84
N ILE A 197 18.38 20.81 -2.34
CA ILE A 197 17.15 20.42 -1.65
C ILE A 197 17.49 19.34 -0.62
N ASN A 198 17.05 19.54 0.62
CA ASN A 198 17.22 18.52 1.66
C ASN A 198 16.35 17.29 1.34
N VAL A 199 16.96 16.10 1.39
CA VAL A 199 16.26 14.81 1.19
C VAL A 199 15.46 14.38 2.41
N LEU A 200 15.62 15.05 3.55
CA LEU A 200 14.87 14.84 4.79
C LEU A 200 13.81 15.93 4.98
N ASN A 201 12.67 15.53 5.53
CA ASN A 201 11.57 16.42 5.91
C ASN A 201 11.83 17.09 7.28
N ALA A 202 10.91 17.98 7.70
CA ALA A 202 11.01 18.73 8.96
C ALA A 202 11.04 17.84 10.22
N ASN A 203 10.56 16.60 10.12
CA ASN A 203 10.56 15.63 11.21
C ASN A 203 11.83 14.73 11.20
N GLY A 204 12.75 14.95 10.27
CA GLY A 204 13.97 14.15 10.10
C GLY A 204 13.80 12.87 9.27
N ASN A 205 12.60 12.59 8.75
CA ASN A 205 12.36 11.40 7.93
C ASN A 205 12.70 11.68 6.46
N ALA A 206 13.15 10.67 5.72
CA ALA A 206 13.42 10.82 4.29
C ALA A 206 12.13 11.11 3.51
N HIS A 207 12.21 12.02 2.53
CA HIS A 207 11.11 12.26 1.60
C HIS A 207 10.76 11.00 0.81
N ASN A 208 9.47 10.75 0.64
CA ASN A 208 8.98 9.76 -0.32
C ASN A 208 9.09 10.28 -1.76
N THR A 209 8.83 9.42 -2.75
CA THR A 209 9.02 9.78 -4.17
C THR A 209 8.15 10.96 -4.56
N ARG A 210 6.91 11.00 -4.06
CA ARG A 210 5.97 12.12 -4.32
C ARG A 210 6.47 13.44 -3.75
N GLN A 211 6.82 13.47 -2.47
CA GLN A 211 7.31 14.67 -1.79
C GLN A 211 8.58 15.22 -2.45
N LEU A 212 9.56 14.34 -2.69
CA LEU A 212 10.82 14.74 -3.31
C LEU A 212 10.62 15.25 -4.74
N GLY A 213 9.79 14.55 -5.53
CA GLY A 213 9.45 14.95 -6.89
C GLY A 213 8.78 16.32 -6.96
N SER A 214 7.77 16.57 -6.13
CA SER A 214 7.09 17.88 -6.12
C SER A 214 8.02 19.03 -5.68
N LEU A 215 9.01 18.77 -4.80
CA LEU A 215 10.03 19.76 -4.42
C LEU A 215 11.00 20.05 -5.57
N VAL A 216 11.50 19.00 -6.23
CA VAL A 216 12.39 19.12 -7.39
C VAL A 216 11.72 19.87 -8.53
N ILE A 217 10.47 19.54 -8.86
CA ILE A 217 9.69 20.24 -9.90
C ILE A 217 9.58 21.73 -9.59
N ARG A 218 9.23 22.09 -8.35
CA ARG A 218 9.14 23.49 -7.93
C ARG A 218 10.47 24.22 -8.05
N ALA A 219 11.57 23.57 -7.68
CA ALA A 219 12.90 24.18 -7.75
C ALA A 219 13.35 24.44 -9.19
N ILE A 220 13.03 23.53 -10.11
CA ILE A 220 13.32 23.71 -11.55
C ILE A 220 12.47 24.84 -12.13
N GLN A 221 11.18 24.91 -11.80
CA GLN A 221 10.27 25.96 -12.30
C GLN A 221 10.58 27.36 -11.76
N SER A 222 11.29 27.46 -10.64
CA SER A 222 11.61 28.74 -9.99
C SER A 222 12.95 29.35 -10.47
N LYS A 223 13.65 28.68 -11.39
CA LYS A 223 14.83 29.23 -12.10
C LYS A 223 14.39 29.83 -13.44
#